data_AF-A0AAF0JG81-F1
#
_entry.id   AF-A0AAF0JG81-F1
#
_cell.length_a   1.000
_cell.length_b   1.000
_cell.length_c   1.000
_cell.angle_alpha   90.00
_cell.angle_beta   90.00
_cell.angle_gamma   90.00
#
_symmetry.space_group_name_H-M   'P 1'
#
loop_
_entity.id
_entity.type
_entity.pdbx_description
1 polymer ?
#
loop_
_entity_poly.entity_id
_entity_poly.type
_entity_poly.pdbx_seq_one_letter_code
_entity_poly.pdbx_strand_id
1 'polypeptide(L)'
;MSHDTQNGEEASADFLLGRLLHCDDQLADVLNNASEAVDALGTSSKQPASESGTQSAVELSTQKFLSTLNDIQVTLKEAAHALREARLSPLTPPAVAHTRLSGEAGVAASRGPSTESSPYSLSTLQLRAEAWRHVVESLRAATEDSSAESSALLAALAKGAEVRSDSLRLGFPSKRTARAKNEARHKTIMPSQLEELKKYTKVVSDSGDFESIDVYKPLDATTNPSLILAAVNNEKYARLIDKAVEFAKGKASDKKQQLEIATDRLLVYFGEEILKIIPGRVSTEVDAHLSFDTQGTIEKAKTLISMYKDQGIDKERVLIKIASTYEGIKAASELEKKYGIHCNLTLLFGFCQAVACAEAKVTLISPFVGRILDWYKKNKPDGNYDGANDPGVKSVKHIYNYYKQQGYETIVMGASFRNTSEILELAGCDFLTISPSLLEKLKDSQEPLERKLSADTAKAAEKIPKVSYLDDEQLFRNTLLNDEMAFDKLHEGIRKFGADADTLKSIIEKKL
;
A
#
# COMPACT_ATOMS: atom_id res chain seq x y z
N MET A 1 -42.94 16.59 -30.95
CA MET A 1 -41.96 15.83 -31.74
C MET A 1 -40.59 16.16 -31.17
N SER A 2 -40.14 15.57 -30.05
CA SER A 2 -39.69 14.18 -29.80
C SER A 2 -38.42 13.79 -30.56
N HIS A 3 -37.36 13.56 -29.77
CA HIS A 3 -36.23 12.59 -29.88
C HIS A 3 -34.88 13.28 -29.62
N ASP A 4 -33.96 12.78 -28.81
CA ASP A 4 -33.95 11.73 -27.78
C ASP A 4 -32.66 11.98 -26.99
N THR A 5 -32.73 12.05 -25.66
CA THR A 5 -31.56 12.11 -24.77
C THR A 5 -31.61 10.89 -23.87
N GLN A 6 -30.75 9.91 -24.11
CA GLN A 6 -30.48 8.85 -23.13
C GLN A 6 -29.51 9.40 -22.08
N ASN A 7 -30.07 9.83 -20.96
CA ASN A 7 -29.37 10.14 -19.71
C ASN A 7 -29.15 8.86 -18.90
N GLY A 8 -28.02 8.83 -18.19
CA GLY A 8 -27.68 7.80 -17.21
C GLY A 8 -28.69 7.70 -16.07
N GLU A 9 -28.92 6.47 -15.63
CA GLU A 9 -29.67 6.17 -14.43
C GLU A 9 -28.83 6.54 -13.20
N GLU A 10 -29.25 7.59 -12.48
CA GLU A 10 -28.87 7.79 -11.09
C GLU A 10 -29.28 6.55 -10.29
N ALA A 11 -28.33 5.89 -9.63
CA ALA A 11 -28.59 4.75 -8.77
C ALA A 11 -29.47 5.17 -7.58
N SER A 12 -30.78 5.01 -7.71
CA SER A 12 -31.75 5.31 -6.66
C SER A 12 -31.59 4.34 -5.48
N ALA A 13 -32.11 4.72 -4.30
CA ALA A 13 -32.14 3.83 -3.13
C ALA A 13 -32.84 2.49 -3.42
N ASP A 14 -33.84 2.49 -4.32
CA ASP A 14 -34.54 1.30 -4.78
C ASP A 14 -33.66 0.41 -5.68
N PHE A 15 -32.77 1.00 -6.48
CA PHE A 15 -31.78 0.26 -7.26
C PHE A 15 -30.77 -0.44 -6.35
N LEU A 16 -30.29 0.25 -5.31
CA LEU A 16 -29.39 -0.33 -4.31
C LEU A 16 -30.08 -1.40 -3.44
N LEU A 17 -31.34 -1.19 -3.07
CA LEU A 17 -32.16 -2.17 -2.37
C LEU A 17 -32.41 -3.40 -3.24
N GLY A 18 -32.70 -3.22 -4.53
CA GLY A 18 -32.83 -4.31 -5.50
C GLY A 18 -31.57 -5.15 -5.62
N ARG A 19 -30.38 -4.52 -5.63
CA ARG A 19 -29.10 -5.26 -5.63
C ARG A 19 -28.82 -5.98 -4.32
N LEU A 20 -29.19 -5.40 -3.17
CA LEU A 20 -29.04 -6.05 -1.86
C LEU A 20 -29.99 -7.24 -1.69
N LEU A 21 -31.23 -7.13 -2.17
CA LEU A 21 -32.19 -8.23 -2.20
C LEU A 21 -31.73 -9.34 -3.15
N HIS A 22 -31.18 -8.98 -4.32
CA HIS A 22 -30.56 -9.96 -5.22
C HIS A 22 -29.37 -10.69 -4.59
N CYS A 23 -28.56 -10.00 -3.77
CA CYS A 23 -27.51 -10.66 -2.98
C CYS A 23 -28.06 -11.60 -1.90
N ASP A 24 -29.24 -11.32 -1.35
CA ASP A 24 -29.91 -12.18 -0.36
C ASP A 24 -30.48 -13.45 -1.03
N ASP A 25 -31.05 -13.31 -2.23
CA ASP A 25 -31.51 -14.43 -3.06
C ASP A 25 -30.33 -15.34 -3.48
N GLN A 26 -29.20 -14.74 -3.89
CA GLN A 26 -27.97 -15.49 -4.20
C GLN A 26 -27.40 -16.21 -2.97
N LEU A 27 -27.54 -15.62 -1.78
CA LEU A 27 -27.13 -16.28 -0.53
C LEU A 27 -28.03 -17.48 -0.19
N ALA A 28 -29.33 -17.36 -0.46
CA ALA A 28 -30.29 -18.45 -0.30
C ALA A 28 -29.98 -19.61 -1.26
N ASP A 29 -29.60 -19.32 -2.50
CA ASP A 29 -29.15 -20.32 -3.47
C ASP A 29 -27.85 -21.01 -3.04
N VAL A 30 -26.91 -20.31 -2.40
CA VAL A 30 -25.70 -20.92 -1.83
C VAL A 30 -26.03 -21.86 -0.68
N LEU A 31 -27.00 -21.51 0.16
CA LEU A 31 -27.46 -22.37 1.26
C LEU A 31 -28.20 -23.61 0.73
N ASN A 32 -29.00 -23.47 -0.32
CA ASN A 32 -29.67 -24.59 -0.98
C ASN A 32 -28.68 -25.52 -1.69
N ASN A 33 -27.72 -24.98 -2.45
CA ASN A 33 -26.67 -25.78 -3.11
C ASN A 33 -25.75 -26.47 -2.09
N ALA A 34 -25.47 -25.84 -0.94
CA ALA A 34 -24.74 -26.47 0.16
C ALA A 34 -25.55 -27.61 0.80
N SER A 35 -26.87 -27.44 0.95
CA SER A 35 -27.78 -28.49 1.43
C SER A 35 -27.83 -29.68 0.46
N GLU A 36 -27.95 -29.44 -0.84
CA GLU A 36 -27.94 -30.50 -1.87
C GLU A 36 -26.59 -31.24 -1.93
N ALA A 37 -25.46 -30.53 -1.77
CA ALA A 37 -24.15 -31.15 -1.71
C ALA A 37 -23.98 -32.04 -0.46
N VAL A 38 -24.60 -31.65 0.67
CA VAL A 38 -24.64 -32.44 1.91
C VAL A 38 -25.53 -33.67 1.77
N ASP A 39 -26.69 -33.57 1.12
CA ASP A 39 -27.57 -34.70 0.82
C ASP A 39 -26.92 -35.70 -0.17
N ALA A 40 -26.15 -35.19 -1.15
CA ALA A 40 -25.36 -36.01 -2.07
C ALA A 40 -24.21 -36.76 -1.36
N LEU A 41 -23.58 -36.13 -0.36
CA LEU A 41 -22.56 -36.78 0.49
C LEU A 41 -23.17 -37.86 1.38
N GLY A 42 -24.39 -37.65 1.89
CA GLY A 42 -25.12 -38.65 2.68
C GLY A 42 -25.51 -39.90 1.87
N THR A 43 -25.83 -39.75 0.58
CA THR A 43 -26.23 -40.85 -0.30
C THR A 43 -25.04 -41.64 -0.88
N SER A 44 -23.84 -41.05 -0.96
CA SER A 44 -22.61 -41.72 -1.41
C SER A 44 -22.04 -42.75 -0.42
N SER A 45 -22.58 -42.85 0.80
CA SER A 45 -22.16 -43.81 1.84
C SER A 45 -22.57 -45.27 1.58
N LYS A 46 -23.19 -45.59 0.44
CA LYS A 46 -23.76 -46.92 0.16
C LYS A 46 -23.39 -47.62 -1.15
N GLN A 47 -22.41 -47.17 -1.94
CA GLN A 47 -21.96 -47.96 -3.10
C GLN A 47 -20.43 -48.02 -3.25
N PRO A 48 -19.86 -49.20 -3.56
CA PRO A 48 -18.42 -49.36 -3.72
C PRO A 48 -17.95 -48.79 -5.06
N ALA A 49 -16.77 -48.19 -5.04
CA ALA A 49 -16.13 -47.53 -6.16
C ALA A 49 -15.90 -48.47 -7.35
N SER A 50 -16.29 -48.03 -8.56
CA SER A 50 -15.82 -48.59 -9.82
C SER A 50 -15.43 -47.49 -10.81
N GLU A 51 -14.37 -47.77 -11.55
CA GLU A 51 -13.62 -46.91 -12.46
C GLU A 51 -14.46 -46.23 -13.57
N SER A 52 -14.20 -44.93 -13.79
CA SER A 52 -13.86 -44.31 -15.10
C SER A 52 -14.34 -42.85 -15.21
N GLY A 53 -13.39 -41.97 -15.58
CA GLY A 53 -13.57 -40.84 -16.52
C GLY A 53 -14.60 -39.72 -16.28
N THR A 54 -15.37 -39.72 -15.20
CA THR A 54 -16.40 -38.67 -14.95
C THR A 54 -16.12 -37.99 -13.62
N GLN A 55 -16.01 -36.65 -13.63
CA GLN A 55 -15.90 -35.84 -12.40
C GLN A 55 -17.03 -36.23 -11.44
N SER A 56 -16.70 -36.48 -10.18
CA SER A 56 -17.70 -36.89 -9.20
C SER A 56 -18.76 -35.80 -9.02
N ALA A 57 -20.02 -36.18 -8.78
CA ALA A 57 -21.10 -35.21 -8.54
C ALA A 57 -20.79 -34.25 -7.36
N VAL A 58 -19.95 -34.71 -6.43
CA VAL A 58 -19.44 -33.94 -5.29
C VAL A 58 -18.44 -32.87 -5.72
N GLU A 59 -17.51 -33.19 -6.64
CA GLU A 59 -16.57 -32.20 -7.19
C GLU A 59 -17.29 -31.14 -8.03
N LEU A 60 -18.28 -31.54 -8.82
CA LEU A 60 -19.08 -30.60 -9.61
C LEU A 60 -19.89 -29.65 -8.73
N SER A 61 -20.48 -30.17 -7.66
CA SER A 61 -21.26 -29.37 -6.68
C SER A 61 -20.35 -28.45 -5.86
N THR A 62 -19.15 -28.90 -5.51
CA THR A 62 -18.14 -28.09 -4.79
C THR A 62 -17.60 -26.96 -5.67
N GLN A 63 -17.32 -27.23 -6.94
CA GLN A 63 -16.93 -26.19 -7.89
C GLN A 63 -18.04 -25.16 -8.10
N LYS A 64 -19.29 -25.60 -8.22
CA LYS A 64 -20.44 -24.72 -8.35
C LYS A 64 -20.62 -23.84 -7.10
N PHE A 65 -20.48 -24.42 -5.91
CA PHE A 65 -20.50 -23.70 -4.63
C PHE A 65 -19.41 -22.62 -4.52
N LEU A 66 -18.16 -22.95 -4.89
CA LEU A 66 -17.05 -21.99 -4.86
C LEU A 66 -17.21 -20.89 -5.92
N SER A 67 -17.75 -21.22 -7.10
CA SER A 67 -18.08 -20.23 -8.13
C SER A 67 -19.12 -19.24 -7.63
N THR A 68 -20.21 -19.71 -7.03
CA THR A 68 -21.28 -18.84 -6.51
C THR A 68 -20.81 -17.98 -5.34
N LEU A 69 -19.92 -18.49 -4.47
CA LEU A 69 -19.28 -17.67 -3.42
C LEU A 69 -18.43 -16.54 -4.00
N ASN A 70 -17.72 -16.80 -5.09
CA ASN A 70 -16.90 -15.79 -5.76
C ASN A 70 -17.79 -14.72 -6.41
N ASP A 71 -18.89 -15.10 -7.05
CA ASP A 71 -19.85 -14.18 -7.67
C ASP A 71 -20.54 -13.27 -6.62
N ILE A 72 -20.87 -13.81 -5.45
CA ILE A 72 -21.38 -13.03 -4.31
C ILE A 72 -20.32 -12.04 -3.81
N GLN A 73 -19.06 -12.46 -3.74
CA GLN A 73 -17.96 -11.58 -3.30
C GLN A 73 -17.75 -10.42 -4.28
N VAL A 74 -17.88 -10.66 -5.58
CA VAL A 74 -17.81 -9.62 -6.62
C VAL A 74 -19.00 -8.66 -6.50
N THR A 75 -20.22 -9.19 -6.38
CA THR A 75 -21.44 -8.38 -6.26
C THR A 75 -21.45 -7.49 -5.01
N LEU A 76 -20.95 -8.00 -3.88
CA LEU A 76 -20.80 -7.22 -2.65
C LEU A 76 -19.74 -6.10 -2.76
N LYS A 77 -18.67 -6.33 -3.52
CA LYS A 77 -17.65 -5.30 -3.78
C LYS A 77 -18.21 -4.18 -4.67
N GLU A 78 -19.01 -4.53 -5.67
CA GLU A 78 -19.67 -3.56 -6.54
C GLU A 78 -20.73 -2.73 -5.79
N ALA A 79 -21.52 -3.36 -4.91
CA ALA A 79 -22.49 -2.66 -4.07
C ALA A 79 -21.81 -1.70 -3.08
N ALA A 80 -20.70 -2.12 -2.48
CA ALA A 80 -19.89 -1.27 -1.60
C ALA A 80 -19.23 -0.10 -2.35
N HIS A 81 -18.89 -0.30 -3.62
CA HIS A 81 -18.38 0.74 -4.50
C HIS A 81 -19.47 1.77 -4.82
N ALA A 82 -20.66 1.31 -5.24
CA ALA A 82 -21.80 2.19 -5.53
C ALA A 82 -22.25 3.01 -4.30
N LEU A 83 -22.22 2.43 -3.10
CA LEU A 83 -22.51 3.13 -1.85
C LEU A 83 -21.49 4.24 -1.52
N ARG A 84 -20.23 4.07 -1.91
CA ARG A 84 -19.18 5.10 -1.72
C ARG A 84 -19.33 6.25 -2.71
N GLU A 85 -19.81 5.99 -3.92
CA GLU A 85 -20.03 7.00 -4.95
C GLU A 85 -21.24 7.91 -4.63
N ALA A 86 -22.27 7.38 -3.96
CA ALA A 86 -23.53 8.08 -3.71
C ALA A 86 -23.48 9.27 -2.70
N ARG A 87 -22.35 9.55 -2.05
CA ARG A 87 -22.12 10.69 -1.10
C ARG A 87 -23.32 11.03 -0.17
N LEU A 88 -23.94 10.04 0.44
CA LEU A 88 -25.09 10.27 1.34
C LEU A 88 -24.64 10.95 2.65
N SER A 89 -25.36 11.99 3.07
CA SER A 89 -25.08 12.74 4.30
C SER A 89 -25.43 11.94 5.57
N PRO A 90 -24.71 12.13 6.70
CA PRO A 90 -24.93 11.35 7.91
C PRO A 90 -26.24 11.77 8.63
N LEU A 91 -27.13 10.81 8.89
CA LEU A 91 -28.37 11.04 9.64
C LEU A 91 -28.14 10.95 11.16
N THR A 92 -28.12 12.15 11.78
CA THR A 92 -28.44 12.54 13.18
C THR A 92 -27.55 12.07 14.37
N PRO A 93 -27.36 12.89 15.43
CA PRO A 93 -26.37 12.64 16.49
C PRO A 93 -26.80 11.62 17.60
N PRO A 94 -25.82 11.02 18.31
CA PRO A 94 -25.99 9.84 19.17
C PRO A 94 -26.95 9.96 20.37
N ALA A 95 -27.23 11.18 20.84
CA ALA A 95 -28.00 11.42 22.07
C ALA A 95 -29.47 10.98 21.96
N VAL A 96 -30.05 11.05 20.75
CA VAL A 96 -31.45 10.66 20.50
C VAL A 96 -31.61 9.14 20.37
N ALA A 97 -30.54 8.43 19.98
CA ALA A 97 -30.52 6.97 19.90
C ALA A 97 -30.55 6.30 21.30
N HIS A 98 -30.00 6.96 22.31
CA HIS A 98 -29.92 6.41 23.66
C HIS A 98 -31.27 6.35 24.39
N THR A 99 -32.14 7.34 24.21
CA THR A 99 -33.45 7.42 24.89
C THR A 99 -34.48 6.44 24.33
N ARG A 100 -34.30 5.97 23.08
CA ARG A 100 -35.18 4.95 22.46
C ARG A 100 -34.82 3.51 22.84
N LEU A 101 -33.56 3.25 23.23
CA LEU A 101 -33.09 1.92 23.63
C LEU A 101 -33.52 1.51 25.05
N SER A 102 -33.96 2.46 25.90
CA SER A 102 -34.27 2.20 27.32
C SER A 102 -35.72 1.85 27.64
N GLY A 103 -36.63 1.79 26.66
CA GLY A 103 -37.91 1.08 26.80
C GLY A 103 -38.89 1.55 27.89
N GLU A 104 -38.92 2.83 28.27
CA GLU A 104 -40.06 3.38 29.04
C GLU A 104 -41.13 3.88 28.07
N ALA A 105 -42.09 3.00 27.71
CA ALA A 105 -43.28 3.40 26.98
C ALA A 105 -44.31 4.02 27.92
N GLY A 106 -44.50 5.34 27.82
CA GLY A 106 -45.55 6.10 28.49
C GLY A 106 -46.02 7.28 27.65
N VAL A 107 -46.91 7.00 26.69
CA VAL A 107 -47.94 7.85 26.03
C VAL A 107 -47.81 9.38 26.15
N ALA A 108 -47.62 10.08 25.02
CA ALA A 108 -48.63 10.99 24.42
C ALA A 108 -48.05 11.79 23.22
N ALA A 109 -48.87 11.91 22.18
CA ALA A 109 -48.54 12.37 20.84
C ALA A 109 -48.56 13.91 20.66
N SER A 110 -47.77 14.43 19.71
CA SER A 110 -48.24 15.48 18.77
C SER A 110 -47.38 15.60 17.49
N ARG A 111 -47.95 15.08 16.39
CA ARG A 111 -47.88 15.41 14.95
C ARG A 111 -46.70 16.23 14.36
N GLY A 112 -46.05 15.63 13.34
CA GLY A 112 -45.37 16.27 12.20
C GLY A 112 -45.15 15.24 11.07
N PRO A 113 -45.22 15.60 9.76
CA PRO A 113 -45.44 14.65 8.67
C PRO A 113 -44.14 14.06 8.09
N SER A 114 -44.36 13.08 7.20
CA SER A 114 -43.44 12.38 6.26
C SER A 114 -42.55 11.26 6.82
N THR A 115 -43.03 10.03 6.58
CA THR A 115 -42.36 8.93 5.85
C THR A 115 -40.83 8.94 5.82
N GLU A 116 -40.19 7.93 6.41
CA GLU A 116 -39.15 7.11 5.77
C GLU A 116 -38.65 5.99 6.70
N SER A 117 -38.52 4.80 6.12
CA SER A 117 -38.04 3.56 6.70
C SER A 117 -36.54 3.61 7.05
N SER A 118 -36.21 3.11 8.25
CA SER A 118 -34.86 3.05 8.81
C SER A 118 -33.95 2.02 8.09
N PRO A 119 -32.62 2.25 8.01
CA PRO A 119 -31.70 1.48 7.17
C PRO A 119 -31.02 0.30 7.89
N TYR A 120 -30.60 -0.68 7.07
CA TYR A 120 -29.80 -1.86 7.41
C TYR A 120 -28.59 -1.52 8.30
N SER A 121 -28.65 -1.82 9.60
CA SER A 121 -27.46 -1.97 10.44
C SER A 121 -27.74 -2.89 11.63
N LEU A 122 -26.76 -3.74 11.96
CA LEU A 122 -26.74 -4.76 13.01
C LEU A 122 -27.66 -5.99 12.86
N SER A 123 -28.93 -5.86 12.51
CA SER A 123 -29.86 -7.02 12.45
C SER A 123 -29.48 -8.05 11.38
N THR A 124 -29.05 -7.60 10.20
CA THR A 124 -28.64 -8.47 9.08
C THR A 124 -27.33 -9.22 9.36
N LEU A 125 -26.42 -8.63 10.14
CA LEU A 125 -25.17 -9.29 10.55
C LEU A 125 -25.43 -10.32 11.66
N GLN A 126 -26.39 -10.07 12.54
CA GLN A 126 -26.84 -11.02 13.55
C GLN A 126 -27.58 -12.21 12.92
N LEU A 127 -28.49 -11.96 11.96
CA LEU A 127 -29.16 -13.00 11.17
C LEU A 127 -28.15 -13.88 10.41
N ARG A 128 -27.12 -13.26 9.80
CA ARG A 128 -26.02 -14.00 9.15
C ARG A 128 -25.22 -14.86 10.13
N ALA A 129 -24.90 -14.36 11.32
CA ALA A 129 -24.16 -15.13 12.32
C ALA A 129 -24.98 -16.28 12.92
N GLU A 130 -26.30 -16.12 13.03
CA GLU A 130 -27.21 -17.16 13.51
C GLU A 130 -27.43 -18.25 12.46
N ALA A 131 -27.59 -17.86 11.18
CA ALA A 131 -27.72 -18.79 10.06
C ALA A 131 -26.47 -19.68 9.90
N TRP A 132 -25.26 -19.10 10.01
CA TRP A 132 -24.01 -19.87 9.97
C TRP A 132 -23.89 -20.85 11.13
N ARG A 133 -24.37 -20.47 12.33
CA ARG A 133 -24.34 -21.36 13.50
C ARG A 133 -25.28 -22.55 13.33
N HIS A 134 -26.48 -22.31 12.81
CA HIS A 134 -27.44 -23.37 12.52
C HIS A 134 -26.93 -24.36 11.46
N VAL A 135 -26.26 -23.86 10.41
CA VAL A 135 -25.63 -24.73 9.39
C VAL A 135 -24.54 -25.61 10.00
N VAL A 136 -23.69 -25.07 10.88
CA VAL A 136 -22.64 -25.84 11.56
C VAL A 136 -23.19 -26.90 12.51
N GLU A 137 -24.25 -26.59 13.25
CA GLU A 137 -24.89 -27.55 14.16
C GLU A 137 -25.62 -28.68 13.40
N SER A 138 -26.33 -28.35 12.32
CA SER A 138 -26.98 -29.34 11.46
C SER A 138 -25.97 -30.27 10.76
N LEU A 139 -24.81 -29.73 10.33
CA LEU A 139 -23.73 -30.52 9.75
C LEU A 139 -23.07 -31.45 10.78
N ARG A 140 -22.85 -30.98 12.01
CA ARG A 140 -22.34 -31.83 13.11
C ARG A 140 -23.27 -32.99 13.44
N ALA A 141 -24.59 -32.76 13.38
CA ALA A 141 -25.58 -33.80 13.62
C ALA A 141 -25.69 -34.81 12.46
N ALA A 142 -25.33 -34.41 11.24
CA ALA A 142 -25.37 -35.26 10.05
C ALA A 142 -24.10 -36.11 9.84
N THR A 143 -22.98 -35.77 10.49
CA THR A 143 -21.70 -36.49 10.38
C THR A 143 -21.43 -37.31 11.65
N GLU A 144 -21.90 -38.56 11.69
CA GLU A 144 -21.50 -39.52 12.74
C GLU A 144 -20.20 -40.27 12.41
N ASP A 145 -19.58 -40.03 11.25
CA ASP A 145 -18.37 -40.75 10.83
C ASP A 145 -17.09 -39.90 10.88
N SER A 146 -16.05 -40.46 11.49
CA SER A 146 -14.81 -39.80 11.93
C SER A 146 -13.75 -39.68 10.84
N SER A 147 -14.12 -39.32 9.61
CA SER A 147 -13.14 -39.11 8.53
C SER A 147 -12.46 -37.73 8.64
N ALA A 148 -11.17 -37.67 8.26
CA ALA A 148 -10.33 -36.46 8.39
C ALA A 148 -10.83 -35.27 7.54
N GLU A 149 -11.53 -35.56 6.43
CA GLU A 149 -12.05 -34.55 5.51
C GLU A 149 -13.30 -33.84 6.07
N SER A 150 -14.21 -34.58 6.72
CA SER A 150 -15.36 -34.01 7.45
C SER A 150 -14.91 -33.11 8.61
N SER A 151 -13.80 -33.48 9.27
CA SER A 151 -13.23 -32.72 10.38
C SER A 151 -12.58 -31.40 9.92
N ALA A 152 -11.92 -31.40 8.76
CA ALA A 152 -11.33 -30.20 8.16
C ALA A 152 -12.40 -29.20 7.68
N LEU A 153 -13.50 -29.70 7.08
CA LEU A 153 -14.63 -28.88 6.66
C LEU A 153 -15.35 -28.25 7.86
N LEU A 154 -15.61 -29.03 8.92
CA LEU A 154 -16.19 -28.53 10.16
C LEU A 154 -15.28 -27.52 10.87
N ALA A 155 -13.96 -27.70 10.84
CA ALA A 155 -13.00 -26.76 11.42
C ALA A 155 -12.92 -25.43 10.64
N ALA A 156 -13.00 -25.48 9.31
CA ALA A 156 -13.03 -24.29 8.46
C ALA A 156 -14.33 -23.48 8.66
N LEU A 157 -15.47 -24.17 8.76
CA LEU A 157 -16.78 -23.57 9.00
C LEU A 157 -16.92 -23.02 10.44
N ALA A 158 -16.40 -23.74 11.45
CA ALA A 158 -16.36 -23.27 12.84
C ALA A 158 -15.49 -22.02 13.01
N LYS A 159 -14.35 -21.92 12.30
CA LYS A 159 -13.55 -20.69 12.23
C LYS A 159 -14.33 -19.52 11.62
N GLY A 160 -15.15 -19.78 10.61
CA GLY A 160 -16.04 -18.77 10.02
C GLY A 160 -17.11 -18.26 11.01
N ALA A 161 -17.63 -19.13 11.87
CA ALA A 161 -18.65 -18.80 12.88
C ALA A 161 -18.08 -18.16 14.15
N GLU A 162 -16.91 -18.58 14.65
CA GLU A 162 -16.26 -18.04 15.85
C GLU A 162 -15.65 -16.65 15.63
N VAL A 163 -15.18 -16.33 14.42
CA VAL A 163 -14.56 -15.02 14.11
C VAL A 163 -15.56 -13.84 14.25
N ARG A 164 -16.85 -14.08 14.52
CA ARG A 164 -17.86 -13.01 14.63
C ARG A 164 -18.82 -13.09 15.81
N SER A 165 -18.77 -14.12 16.67
CA SER A 165 -19.61 -14.19 17.88
C SER A 165 -19.02 -13.42 19.07
N ASP A 166 -17.68 -13.29 19.14
CA ASP A 166 -17.00 -12.52 20.19
C ASP A 166 -17.25 -11.00 20.11
N SER A 167 -17.73 -10.52 18.97
CA SER A 167 -18.08 -9.12 18.73
C SER A 167 -19.46 -8.71 19.28
N LEU A 168 -20.22 -9.61 19.93
CA LEU A 168 -21.65 -9.39 20.23
C LEU A 168 -22.09 -9.51 21.71
N ARG A 169 -21.20 -9.73 22.68
CA ARG A 169 -21.60 -9.72 24.11
C ARG A 169 -21.52 -8.33 24.76
N LEU A 170 -22.54 -7.50 24.49
CA LEU A 170 -22.83 -6.30 25.30
C LEU A 170 -23.74 -6.68 26.48
N GLY A 171 -23.16 -6.83 27.68
CA GLY A 171 -23.90 -7.06 28.92
C GLY A 171 -23.62 -5.98 29.96
N PHE A 172 -24.64 -5.15 30.27
CA PHE A 172 -24.65 -4.14 31.33
C PHE A 172 -24.37 -4.76 32.72
N PRO A 173 -23.57 -4.13 33.61
CA PRO A 173 -23.39 -4.60 34.97
C PRO A 173 -24.41 -3.98 35.93
N SER A 174 -25.05 -4.83 36.75
CA SER A 174 -25.80 -4.37 37.93
C SER A 174 -24.84 -4.05 39.10
N LYS A 175 -25.26 -3.08 39.93
CA LYS A 175 -24.48 -2.28 40.89
C LYS A 175 -23.80 -3.00 42.08
N ARG A 176 -23.52 -4.31 42.06
CA ARG A 176 -23.02 -5.01 43.27
C ARG A 176 -21.66 -5.73 43.19
N THR A 177 -20.90 -5.63 42.11
CA THR A 177 -19.58 -6.30 42.00
C THR A 177 -18.43 -5.35 41.65
N ALA A 178 -18.51 -4.08 42.07
CA ALA A 178 -17.53 -3.03 41.77
C ALA A 178 -16.13 -3.20 42.40
N ARG A 179 -15.88 -4.25 43.21
CA ARG A 179 -14.60 -4.41 43.93
C ARG A 179 -13.67 -5.49 43.37
N ALA A 180 -14.15 -6.39 42.51
CA ALA A 180 -13.34 -7.51 41.98
C ALA A 180 -13.00 -7.41 40.48
N LYS A 181 -13.51 -6.39 39.76
CA LYS A 181 -13.32 -6.24 38.30
C LYS A 181 -12.21 -5.26 37.87
N ASN A 182 -11.51 -4.63 38.82
CA ASN A 182 -10.47 -3.65 38.49
C ASN A 182 -9.12 -4.26 38.06
N GLU A 183 -8.92 -5.58 38.19
CA GLU A 183 -7.65 -6.21 37.81
C GLU A 183 -7.66 -6.86 36.40
N ALA A 184 -8.82 -6.97 35.73
CA ALA A 184 -8.95 -7.71 34.46
C ALA A 184 -9.19 -6.84 33.20
N ARG A 185 -8.99 -5.50 33.27
CA ARG A 185 -9.25 -4.56 32.15
C ARG A 185 -8.00 -3.88 31.57
N HIS A 186 -6.87 -4.58 31.58
CA HIS A 186 -5.73 -4.27 30.71
C HIS A 186 -5.46 -5.45 29.77
N LYS A 187 -6.36 -5.70 28.81
CA LYS A 187 -5.93 -6.36 27.57
C LYS A 187 -5.32 -5.26 26.70
N THR A 188 -4.02 -5.09 26.84
CA THR A 188 -3.20 -4.25 25.96
C THR A 188 -3.47 -4.68 24.52
N ILE A 189 -4.04 -3.80 23.70
CA ILE A 189 -4.03 -4.01 22.25
C ILE A 189 -2.55 -4.03 21.86
N MET A 190 -2.04 -5.19 21.46
CA MET A 190 -0.64 -5.28 21.05
C MET A 190 -0.48 -4.46 19.76
N PRO A 191 0.47 -3.53 19.71
CA PRO A 191 0.72 -2.74 18.51
C PRO A 191 1.17 -3.65 17.36
N SER A 192 0.82 -3.25 16.15
CA SER A 192 1.30 -3.92 14.93
C SER A 192 2.82 -3.76 14.75
N GLN A 193 3.45 -4.62 13.95
CA GLN A 193 4.86 -4.46 13.56
C GLN A 193 5.12 -3.11 12.90
N LEU A 194 4.16 -2.59 12.14
CA LEU A 194 4.25 -1.25 11.55
C LEU A 194 4.30 -0.15 12.62
N GLU A 195 3.48 -0.23 13.66
CA GLU A 195 3.49 0.71 14.79
C GLU A 195 4.76 0.60 15.62
N GLU A 196 5.27 -0.61 15.83
CA GLU A 196 6.57 -0.84 16.47
C GLU A 196 7.73 -0.25 15.64
N LEU A 197 7.72 -0.46 14.32
CA LEU A 197 8.76 0.06 13.43
C LEU A 197 8.83 1.61 13.50
N LYS A 198 7.67 2.27 13.54
CA LYS A 198 7.56 3.73 13.63
C LYS A 198 8.19 4.35 14.87
N LYS A 199 8.43 3.56 15.94
CA LYS A 199 9.15 4.03 17.13
C LYS A 199 10.62 4.29 16.86
N TYR A 200 11.21 3.59 15.89
CA TYR A 200 12.65 3.62 15.63
C TYR A 200 13.01 4.22 14.27
N THR A 201 12.10 4.14 13.31
CA THR A 201 12.33 4.52 11.91
C THR A 201 11.18 5.39 11.41
N LYS A 202 11.50 6.42 10.64
CA LYS A 202 10.48 7.19 9.91
C LYS A 202 10.00 6.40 8.70
N VAL A 203 8.74 5.98 8.74
CA VAL A 203 8.12 5.21 7.65
C VAL A 203 7.67 6.14 6.53
N VAL A 204 8.04 5.77 5.30
CA VAL A 204 7.74 6.47 4.05
C VAL A 204 7.00 5.50 3.12
N SER A 205 6.04 6.01 2.35
CA SER A 205 5.31 5.19 1.37
C SER A 205 5.94 5.31 -0.03
N ASP A 206 6.25 4.17 -0.66
CA ASP A 206 6.76 4.12 -2.04
C ASP A 206 5.61 3.76 -3.01
N SER A 207 4.89 4.78 -3.48
CA SER A 207 3.70 4.58 -4.33
C SER A 207 3.36 5.83 -5.14
N GLY A 208 2.92 5.65 -6.39
CA GLY A 208 2.20 6.66 -7.17
C GLY A 208 0.69 6.61 -6.96
N ASP A 209 0.17 5.53 -6.37
CA ASP A 209 -1.24 5.37 -5.99
C ASP A 209 -1.49 6.04 -4.64
N PHE A 210 -1.66 7.36 -4.66
CA PHE A 210 -1.74 8.17 -3.44
C PHE A 210 -3.03 7.95 -2.63
N GLU A 211 -4.12 7.49 -3.24
CA GLU A 211 -5.37 7.24 -2.50
C GLU A 211 -5.28 6.07 -1.52
N SER A 212 -4.33 5.15 -1.71
CA SER A 212 -4.18 3.96 -0.84
C SER A 212 -3.18 4.15 0.30
N ILE A 213 -2.46 5.29 0.37
CA ILE A 213 -1.36 5.43 1.33
C ILE A 213 -1.79 5.97 2.71
N ASP A 214 -2.94 6.64 2.82
CA ASP A 214 -3.37 7.30 4.07
C ASP A 214 -3.58 6.31 5.23
N VAL A 215 -4.02 5.09 4.93
CA VAL A 215 -4.26 4.04 5.94
C VAL A 215 -2.99 3.69 6.72
N TYR A 216 -1.81 3.86 6.10
CA TYR A 216 -0.53 3.57 6.74
C TYR A 216 0.04 4.76 7.49
N LYS A 217 -0.55 5.96 7.39
CA LYS A 217 -0.08 7.21 8.01
C LYS A 217 1.45 7.39 7.86
N PRO A 218 1.99 7.40 6.63
CA PRO A 218 3.43 7.60 6.39
C PRO A 218 3.82 9.06 6.69
N LEU A 219 5.09 9.29 7.02
CA LEU A 219 5.62 10.65 7.22
C LEU A 219 5.86 11.33 5.87
N ASP A 220 6.66 10.69 5.03
CA ASP A 220 7.01 11.14 3.68
C ASP A 220 6.42 10.16 2.64
N ALA A 221 6.50 10.50 1.35
CA ALA A 221 6.25 9.57 0.26
C ALA A 221 7.27 9.71 -0.87
N THR A 222 7.50 8.63 -1.61
CA THR A 222 8.39 8.62 -2.78
C THR A 222 7.66 8.16 -4.02
N THR A 223 7.91 8.87 -5.13
CA THR A 223 7.59 8.39 -6.47
C THR A 223 8.88 8.14 -7.26
N ASN A 224 8.72 7.51 -8.42
CA ASN A 224 9.75 7.30 -9.44
C ASN A 224 9.02 7.08 -10.79
N PRO A 225 9.72 7.06 -11.93
CA PRO A 225 9.08 6.90 -13.24
C PRO A 225 8.18 5.66 -13.35
N SER A 226 8.62 4.50 -12.84
CA SER A 226 7.81 3.27 -12.87
C SER A 226 6.52 3.39 -12.05
N LEU A 227 6.58 4.04 -10.88
CA LEU A 227 5.41 4.21 -10.01
C LEU A 227 4.39 5.19 -10.60
N ILE A 228 4.86 6.27 -11.24
CA ILE A 228 3.98 7.20 -11.96
C ILE A 228 3.35 6.49 -13.16
N LEU A 229 4.16 5.77 -13.95
CA LEU A 229 3.66 5.00 -15.09
C LEU A 229 2.58 3.98 -14.67
N ALA A 230 2.82 3.26 -13.57
CA ALA A 230 1.84 2.32 -13.03
C ALA A 230 0.56 3.04 -12.58
N ALA A 231 0.67 4.21 -11.95
CA ALA A 231 -0.47 4.99 -11.50
C ALA A 231 -1.30 5.53 -12.68
N VAL A 232 -0.68 6.10 -13.71
CA VAL A 232 -1.42 6.68 -14.85
C VAL A 232 -2.19 5.66 -15.68
N ASN A 233 -1.83 4.38 -15.60
CA ASN A 233 -2.58 3.28 -16.21
C ASN A 233 -3.86 2.92 -15.44
N ASN A 234 -4.09 3.53 -14.26
CA ASN A 234 -5.35 3.43 -13.53
C ASN A 234 -6.29 4.57 -13.96
N GLU A 235 -7.49 4.22 -14.42
CA GLU A 235 -8.48 5.15 -14.94
C GLU A 235 -8.82 6.29 -13.97
N LYS A 236 -8.77 6.04 -12.66
CA LYS A 236 -9.04 7.06 -11.63
C LYS A 236 -8.06 8.25 -11.66
N TYR A 237 -6.87 8.07 -12.22
CA TYR A 237 -5.86 9.11 -12.36
C TYR A 237 -5.80 9.73 -13.76
N ALA A 238 -6.64 9.29 -14.70
CA ALA A 238 -6.72 9.86 -16.05
C ALA A 238 -6.95 11.38 -16.03
N ARG A 239 -7.72 11.87 -15.05
CA ARG A 239 -7.97 13.31 -14.81
C ARG A 239 -6.70 14.15 -14.68
N LEU A 240 -5.63 13.58 -14.11
CA LEU A 240 -4.37 14.31 -13.91
C LEU A 240 -3.61 14.48 -15.22
N ILE A 241 -3.69 13.48 -16.11
CA ILE A 241 -3.10 13.55 -17.45
C ILE A 241 -3.80 14.63 -18.27
N ASP A 242 -5.14 14.63 -18.27
CA ASP A 242 -5.94 15.61 -19.03
C ASP A 242 -5.65 17.03 -18.54
N LYS A 243 -5.60 17.24 -17.21
CA LYS A 243 -5.22 18.52 -16.60
C LYS A 243 -3.81 18.96 -17.01
N ALA A 244 -2.84 18.05 -17.06
CA ALA A 244 -1.46 18.36 -17.46
C ALA A 244 -1.33 18.70 -18.94
N VAL A 245 -2.07 17.98 -19.80
CA VAL A 245 -2.16 18.23 -21.24
C VAL A 245 -2.79 19.59 -21.53
N GLU A 246 -3.90 19.92 -20.87
CA GLU A 246 -4.57 21.21 -21.01
C GLU A 246 -3.64 22.36 -20.58
N PHE A 247 -2.96 22.20 -19.43
CA PHE A 247 -1.96 23.16 -18.97
C PHE A 247 -0.86 23.39 -20.02
N ALA A 248 -0.34 22.32 -20.61
CA ALA A 248 0.72 22.42 -21.61
C ALA A 248 0.26 23.11 -22.90
N LYS A 249 -0.96 22.81 -23.39
CA LYS A 249 -1.56 23.48 -24.56
C LYS A 249 -1.70 24.99 -24.35
N GLY A 250 -1.93 25.44 -23.11
CA GLY A 250 -1.95 26.85 -22.75
C GLY A 250 -0.57 27.52 -22.62
N LYS A 251 0.53 26.77 -22.66
CA LYS A 251 1.90 27.28 -22.42
C LYS A 251 2.82 27.28 -23.64
N ALA A 252 2.58 26.39 -24.59
CA ALA A 252 3.38 26.29 -25.81
C ALA A 252 2.51 25.91 -27.01
N SER A 253 2.89 26.33 -28.21
CA SER A 253 2.23 25.93 -29.45
C SER A 253 2.91 24.71 -30.11
N ASP A 254 4.20 24.50 -29.83
CA ASP A 254 4.97 23.37 -30.35
C ASP A 254 4.65 22.09 -29.57
N LYS A 255 4.31 21.00 -30.28
CA LYS A 255 3.91 19.73 -29.65
C LYS A 255 5.01 19.11 -28.79
N LYS A 256 6.27 19.22 -29.20
CA LYS A 256 7.41 18.68 -28.43
C LYS A 256 7.58 19.43 -27.12
N GLN A 257 7.46 20.75 -27.13
CA GLN A 257 7.46 21.57 -25.91
C GLN A 257 6.23 21.26 -25.03
N GLN A 258 5.05 21.11 -25.61
CA GLN A 258 3.85 20.73 -24.86
C GLN A 258 4.04 19.37 -24.16
N LEU A 259 4.64 18.39 -24.83
CA LEU A 259 4.90 17.07 -24.26
C LEU A 259 5.81 17.14 -23.04
N GLU A 260 6.92 17.88 -23.13
CA GLU A 260 7.84 18.06 -22.00
C GLU A 260 7.16 18.79 -20.83
N ILE A 261 6.41 19.88 -21.10
CA ILE A 261 5.67 20.63 -20.08
C ILE A 261 4.59 19.77 -19.42
N ALA A 262 3.82 19.00 -20.21
CA ALA A 262 2.77 18.13 -19.70
C ALA A 262 3.36 17.01 -18.83
N THR A 263 4.48 16.43 -19.24
CA THR A 263 5.17 15.38 -18.47
C THR A 263 5.63 15.92 -17.12
N ASP A 264 6.34 17.04 -17.08
CA ASP A 264 6.80 17.65 -15.83
C ASP A 264 5.62 18.06 -14.94
N ARG A 265 4.58 18.66 -15.51
CA ARG A 265 3.40 19.12 -14.77
C ARG A 265 2.61 17.94 -14.20
N LEU A 266 2.55 16.81 -14.89
CA LEU A 266 1.92 15.58 -14.40
C LEU A 266 2.64 15.07 -13.13
N LEU A 267 3.97 15.03 -13.13
CA LEU A 267 4.75 14.63 -11.95
C LEU A 267 4.44 15.52 -10.74
N VAL A 268 4.33 16.83 -10.97
CA VAL A 268 3.99 17.83 -9.94
C VAL A 268 2.57 17.63 -9.43
N TYR A 269 1.59 17.32 -10.29
CA TYR A 269 0.22 17.03 -9.84
C TYR A 269 0.13 15.77 -8.98
N PHE A 270 0.86 14.71 -9.30
CA PHE A 270 0.95 13.55 -8.41
C PHE A 270 1.54 13.95 -7.05
N GLY A 271 2.61 14.74 -7.03
CA GLY A 271 3.19 15.21 -5.77
C GLY A 271 2.25 16.13 -4.99
N GLU A 272 1.52 17.01 -5.66
CA GLU A 272 0.51 17.88 -5.05
C GLU A 272 -0.57 17.06 -4.32
N GLU A 273 -1.12 16.03 -4.97
CA GLU A 273 -2.15 15.17 -4.37
C GLU A 273 -1.59 14.34 -3.20
N ILE A 274 -0.36 13.84 -3.31
CA ILE A 274 0.34 13.15 -2.22
C ILE A 274 0.52 14.08 -1.01
N LEU A 275 0.95 15.32 -1.22
CA LEU A 275 1.24 16.28 -0.15
C LEU A 275 -0.01 16.74 0.63
N LYS A 276 -1.21 16.55 0.07
CA LYS A 276 -2.49 16.74 0.77
C LYS A 276 -2.76 15.65 1.81
N ILE A 277 -2.12 14.49 1.67
CA ILE A 277 -2.33 13.30 2.52
C ILE A 277 -1.24 13.21 3.60
N ILE A 278 0.01 13.44 3.22
CA ILE A 278 1.15 13.26 4.11
C ILE A 278 1.55 14.57 4.83
N PRO A 279 2.03 14.50 6.08
CA PRO A 279 2.50 15.69 6.80
C PRO A 279 3.93 16.12 6.38
N GLY A 280 4.73 15.20 5.83
CA GLY A 280 6.11 15.43 5.45
C GLY A 280 6.28 15.71 3.95
N ARG A 281 7.33 15.13 3.36
CA ARG A 281 7.84 15.48 2.03
C ARG A 281 7.47 14.46 0.95
N VAL A 282 7.39 14.91 -0.30
CA VAL A 282 7.30 14.04 -1.47
C VAL A 282 8.61 14.05 -2.25
N SER A 283 9.11 12.88 -2.65
CA SER A 283 10.20 12.77 -3.62
C SER A 283 9.67 12.73 -5.05
N THR A 284 10.16 13.60 -5.92
CA THR A 284 9.84 13.63 -7.36
C THR A 284 11.12 13.49 -8.18
N GLU A 285 11.16 12.52 -9.07
CA GLU A 285 12.37 12.15 -9.81
C GLU A 285 12.52 12.96 -11.10
N VAL A 286 13.74 13.44 -11.35
CA VAL A 286 14.09 14.05 -12.64
C VAL A 286 14.09 12.98 -13.73
N ASP A 287 13.97 13.42 -15.00
CA ASP A 287 14.05 12.50 -16.15
C ASP A 287 15.37 11.72 -16.12
N ALA A 288 15.28 10.39 -16.13
CA ALA A 288 16.44 9.50 -16.04
C ALA A 288 17.38 9.62 -17.25
N HIS A 289 16.91 10.13 -18.39
CA HIS A 289 17.77 10.44 -19.54
C HIS A 289 18.82 11.51 -19.24
N LEU A 290 18.59 12.33 -18.19
CA LEU A 290 19.53 13.36 -17.73
C LEU A 290 20.56 12.84 -16.72
N SER A 291 20.55 11.54 -16.40
CA SER A 291 21.41 10.96 -15.34
C SER A 291 22.91 11.18 -15.56
N PHE A 292 23.35 11.46 -16.79
CA PHE A 292 24.75 11.74 -17.14
C PHE A 292 24.96 13.19 -17.62
N ASP A 293 24.01 14.08 -17.35
CA ASP A 293 24.08 15.51 -17.65
C ASP A 293 23.84 16.33 -16.36
N THR A 294 24.94 16.79 -15.77
CA THR A 294 24.92 17.61 -14.55
C THR A 294 24.07 18.87 -14.72
N GLN A 295 24.26 19.61 -15.81
CA GLN A 295 23.58 20.89 -16.00
C GLN A 295 22.11 20.69 -16.36
N GLY A 296 21.81 19.72 -17.22
CA GLY A 296 20.44 19.32 -17.54
C GLY A 296 19.65 18.89 -16.30
N THR A 297 20.29 18.11 -15.41
CA THR A 297 19.69 17.72 -14.12
C THR A 297 19.39 18.93 -13.23
N ILE A 298 20.32 19.89 -13.10
CA ILE A 298 20.11 21.11 -12.30
C ILE A 298 18.95 21.93 -12.85
N GLU A 299 18.89 22.15 -14.16
CA GLU A 299 17.81 22.95 -14.76
C GLU A 299 16.45 22.26 -14.69
N LYS A 300 16.40 20.92 -14.85
CA LYS A 300 15.16 20.16 -14.67
C LYS A 300 14.69 20.22 -13.21
N ALA A 301 15.59 20.07 -12.24
CA ALA A 301 15.27 20.20 -10.81
C ALA A 301 14.67 21.57 -10.47
N LYS A 302 15.29 22.66 -10.95
CA LYS A 302 14.78 24.03 -10.77
C LYS A 302 13.42 24.22 -11.42
N THR A 303 13.21 23.64 -12.60
CA THR A 303 11.93 23.67 -13.31
C THR A 303 10.83 23.01 -12.48
N LEU A 304 11.06 21.80 -11.96
CA LEU A 304 10.10 21.08 -11.12
C LEU A 304 9.77 21.86 -9.84
N ILE A 305 10.78 22.42 -9.15
CA ILE A 305 10.55 23.25 -7.95
C ILE A 305 9.74 24.51 -8.29
N SER A 306 10.02 25.16 -9.42
CA SER A 306 9.20 26.30 -9.87
C SER A 306 7.74 25.88 -10.10
N MET A 307 7.51 24.72 -10.71
CA MET A 307 6.16 24.22 -10.95
C MET A 307 5.43 23.85 -9.66
N TYR A 308 6.12 23.33 -8.64
CA TYR A 308 5.55 23.15 -7.29
C TYR A 308 5.18 24.48 -6.65
N LYS A 309 6.06 25.48 -6.76
CA LYS A 309 5.79 26.83 -6.26
C LYS A 309 4.55 27.45 -6.92
N ASP A 310 4.34 27.22 -8.21
CA ASP A 310 3.10 27.64 -8.91
C ASP A 310 1.83 27.01 -8.32
N GLN A 311 1.94 25.84 -7.66
CA GLN A 311 0.84 25.19 -6.94
C GLN A 311 0.75 25.62 -5.46
N GLY A 312 1.53 26.62 -5.04
CA GLY A 312 1.58 27.08 -3.65
C GLY A 312 2.30 26.13 -2.70
N ILE A 313 3.11 25.22 -3.22
CA ILE A 313 3.88 24.24 -2.44
C ILE A 313 5.30 24.75 -2.26
N ASP A 314 5.74 24.85 -1.00
CA ASP A 314 7.10 25.24 -0.70
C ASP A 314 8.10 24.11 -0.97
N LYS A 315 9.32 24.47 -1.36
CA LYS A 315 10.35 23.51 -1.77
C LYS A 315 10.81 22.61 -0.62
N GLU A 316 10.63 23.02 0.64
CA GLU A 316 10.93 22.24 1.84
C GLU A 316 10.01 21.01 1.96
N ARG A 317 8.86 21.01 1.27
CA ARG A 317 7.96 19.85 1.15
C ARG A 317 8.35 18.89 0.03
N VAL A 318 9.41 19.19 -0.74
CA VAL A 318 9.80 18.45 -1.93
C VAL A 318 11.26 17.98 -1.81
N LEU A 319 11.50 16.74 -2.22
CA LEU A 319 12.84 16.21 -2.46
C LEU A 319 13.00 15.95 -3.96
N ILE A 320 13.94 16.61 -4.62
CA ILE A 320 14.26 16.29 -6.01
C ILE A 320 15.10 15.03 -6.04
N LYS A 321 14.56 14.00 -6.68
CA LYS A 321 15.16 12.67 -6.71
C LYS A 321 16.01 12.51 -7.97
N ILE A 322 17.25 12.07 -7.79
CA ILE A 322 18.30 12.07 -8.81
C ILE A 322 19.08 10.74 -8.73
N ALA A 323 19.37 10.11 -9.87
CA ALA A 323 20.20 8.91 -9.90
C ALA A 323 21.62 9.21 -9.41
N SER A 324 22.20 8.31 -8.60
CA SER A 324 23.50 8.50 -7.94
C SER A 324 24.69 8.21 -8.87
N THR A 325 24.67 8.75 -10.09
CA THR A 325 25.84 8.85 -10.96
C THR A 325 26.79 9.94 -10.43
N TYR A 326 28.00 10.04 -10.97
CA TYR A 326 28.91 11.11 -10.57
C TYR A 326 28.28 12.48 -10.90
N GLU A 327 27.73 12.62 -12.10
CA GLU A 327 27.04 13.81 -12.60
C GLU A 327 25.84 14.18 -11.73
N GLY A 328 25.01 13.20 -11.36
CA GLY A 328 23.85 13.39 -10.49
C GLY A 328 24.24 13.84 -9.08
N ILE A 329 25.33 13.31 -8.53
CA ILE A 329 25.86 13.71 -7.21
C ILE A 329 26.41 15.15 -7.27
N LYS A 330 27.14 15.52 -8.34
CA LYS A 330 27.59 16.91 -8.52
C LYS A 330 26.42 17.87 -8.69
N ALA A 331 25.39 17.49 -9.45
CA ALA A 331 24.17 18.27 -9.60
C ALA A 331 23.47 18.49 -8.25
N ALA A 332 23.30 17.43 -7.45
CA ALA A 332 22.69 17.52 -6.13
C ALA A 332 23.49 18.42 -5.17
N SER A 333 24.83 18.32 -5.17
CA SER A 333 25.68 19.19 -4.34
C SER A 333 25.47 20.67 -4.66
N GLU A 334 25.36 21.01 -5.94
CA GLU A 334 25.07 22.37 -6.38
C GLU A 334 23.65 22.82 -6.02
N LEU A 335 22.65 21.95 -6.21
CA LEU A 335 21.24 22.20 -5.86
C LEU A 335 21.08 22.54 -4.37
N GLU A 336 21.68 21.74 -3.50
CA GLU A 336 21.66 21.95 -2.05
C GLU A 336 22.40 23.25 -1.68
N LYS A 337 23.65 23.40 -2.14
CA LYS A 337 24.53 24.50 -1.71
C LYS A 337 24.11 25.87 -2.23
N LYS A 338 23.71 25.97 -3.49
CA LYS A 338 23.45 27.27 -4.15
C LYS A 338 21.98 27.66 -4.15
N TYR A 339 21.08 26.68 -4.23
CA TYR A 339 19.64 26.94 -4.41
C TYR A 339 18.80 26.52 -3.21
N GLY A 340 19.38 25.79 -2.25
CA GLY A 340 18.65 25.20 -1.13
C GLY A 340 17.51 24.32 -1.62
N ILE A 341 17.75 23.54 -2.69
CA ILE A 341 16.81 22.54 -3.20
C ILE A 341 17.26 21.19 -2.65
N HIS A 342 16.43 20.59 -1.81
CA HIS A 342 16.76 19.36 -1.13
C HIS A 342 16.67 18.15 -2.07
N CYS A 343 17.67 17.28 -2.03
CA CYS A 343 17.81 16.16 -2.95
C CYS A 343 17.67 14.79 -2.26
N ASN A 344 17.11 13.84 -3.01
CA ASN A 344 17.08 12.42 -2.68
C ASN A 344 17.91 11.64 -3.72
N LEU A 345 19.07 11.13 -3.32
CA LEU A 345 19.98 10.42 -4.22
C LEU A 345 19.60 8.94 -4.28
N THR A 346 19.04 8.51 -5.41
CA THR A 346 18.47 7.17 -5.65
C THR A 346 19.37 6.32 -6.53
N LEU A 347 18.99 5.07 -6.80
CA LEU A 347 19.81 4.09 -7.54
C LEU A 347 21.22 3.99 -6.94
N LEU A 348 21.27 3.99 -5.61
CA LEU A 348 22.50 3.90 -4.85
C LEU A 348 22.71 2.45 -4.43
N PHE A 349 23.82 1.87 -4.90
CA PHE A 349 24.15 0.45 -4.73
C PHE A 349 25.54 0.26 -4.12
N GLY A 350 26.52 1.00 -4.62
CA GLY A 350 27.93 0.92 -4.22
C GLY A 350 28.29 1.85 -3.08
N PHE A 351 29.30 1.47 -2.30
CA PHE A 351 29.77 2.27 -1.16
C PHE A 351 30.38 3.61 -1.60
N CYS A 352 31.08 3.67 -2.74
CA CYS A 352 31.62 4.93 -3.27
C CYS A 352 30.53 5.96 -3.58
N GLN A 353 29.36 5.53 -4.06
CA GLN A 353 28.19 6.39 -4.25
C GLN A 353 27.73 6.97 -2.91
N ALA A 354 27.61 6.13 -1.87
CA ALA A 354 27.23 6.57 -0.54
C ALA A 354 28.21 7.60 0.03
N VAL A 355 29.52 7.35 -0.06
CA VAL A 355 30.51 8.30 0.46
C VAL A 355 30.46 9.63 -0.30
N ALA A 356 30.43 9.61 -1.63
CA ALA A 356 30.36 10.82 -2.44
C ALA A 356 29.09 11.65 -2.15
N CYS A 357 27.95 10.99 -1.91
CA CYS A 357 26.71 11.67 -1.51
C CYS A 357 26.86 12.37 -0.14
N ALA A 358 27.51 11.72 0.83
CA ALA A 358 27.75 12.28 2.15
C ALA A 358 28.65 13.53 2.09
N GLU A 359 29.72 13.45 1.29
CA GLU A 359 30.63 14.56 1.04
C GLU A 359 29.94 15.71 0.31
N ALA A 360 29.00 15.40 -0.58
CA ALA A 360 28.19 16.36 -1.31
C ALA A 360 27.15 17.06 -0.43
N LYS A 361 26.96 16.58 0.81
CA LYS A 361 26.00 17.08 1.80
C LYS A 361 24.56 17.09 1.28
N VAL A 362 24.20 16.04 0.56
CA VAL A 362 22.81 15.88 0.09
C VAL A 362 21.89 15.63 1.28
N THR A 363 20.63 16.07 1.20
CA THR A 363 19.67 15.92 2.31
C THR A 363 19.42 14.46 2.63
N LEU A 364 19.24 13.62 1.61
CA LEU A 364 18.83 12.24 1.77
C LEU A 364 19.43 11.33 0.69
N ILE A 365 19.76 10.09 1.06
CA ILE A 365 20.09 9.01 0.14
C ILE A 365 19.08 7.86 0.24
N SER A 366 18.80 7.22 -0.91
CA SER A 366 17.99 6.01 -1.01
C SER A 366 18.85 4.81 -1.44
N PRO A 367 19.63 4.18 -0.53
CA PRO A 367 20.33 2.93 -0.84
C PRO A 367 19.34 1.78 -1.04
N PHE A 368 19.49 1.04 -2.13
CA PHE A 368 18.57 -0.03 -2.51
C PHE A 368 18.94 -1.34 -1.82
N VAL A 369 17.92 -2.09 -1.40
CA VAL A 369 18.10 -3.41 -0.75
C VAL A 369 17.78 -4.53 -1.73
N GLY A 370 16.52 -4.67 -2.11
CA GLY A 370 16.04 -5.81 -2.87
C GLY A 370 16.59 -5.93 -4.29
N ARG A 371 16.98 -4.84 -4.95
CA ARG A 371 17.66 -4.94 -6.26
C ARG A 371 19.09 -5.49 -6.13
N ILE A 372 19.74 -5.32 -4.97
CA ILE A 372 21.02 -5.97 -4.66
C ILE A 372 20.76 -7.47 -4.49
N LEU A 373 19.74 -7.85 -3.70
CA LEU A 373 19.31 -9.25 -3.55
C LEU A 373 19.05 -9.92 -4.91
N ASP A 374 18.32 -9.25 -5.81
CA ASP A 374 18.02 -9.79 -7.15
C ASP A 374 19.30 -10.08 -7.95
N TRP A 375 20.31 -9.20 -7.90
CA TRP A 375 21.58 -9.41 -8.59
C TRP A 375 22.31 -10.64 -8.05
N TYR A 376 22.38 -10.76 -6.71
CA TYR A 376 23.06 -11.88 -6.06
C TYR A 376 22.35 -13.21 -6.28
N LYS A 377 21.02 -13.25 -6.21
CA LYS A 377 20.25 -14.47 -6.55
C LYS A 377 20.46 -14.92 -7.99
N LYS A 378 20.60 -13.97 -8.92
CA LYS A 378 20.86 -14.29 -10.34
C LYS A 378 22.28 -14.80 -10.57
N ASN A 379 23.29 -14.14 -10.01
CA ASN A 379 24.70 -14.41 -10.33
C ASN A 379 25.39 -15.39 -9.36
N LYS A 380 24.82 -15.58 -8.17
CA LYS A 380 25.32 -16.45 -7.10
C LYS A 380 24.12 -17.22 -6.48
N PRO A 381 23.46 -18.11 -7.23
CA PRO A 381 22.18 -18.71 -6.84
C PRO A 381 22.26 -19.56 -5.56
N ASP A 382 23.41 -20.14 -5.25
CA ASP A 382 23.62 -21.03 -4.09
C ASP A 382 23.90 -20.29 -2.77
N GLY A 383 23.83 -18.95 -2.76
CA GLY A 383 24.09 -18.15 -1.57
C GLY A 383 22.94 -18.17 -0.56
N ASN A 384 23.29 -18.13 0.74
CA ASN A 384 22.33 -17.84 1.79
C ASN A 384 22.09 -16.33 1.88
N TYR A 385 20.85 -15.92 1.63
CA TYR A 385 20.43 -14.51 1.61
C TYR A 385 19.31 -14.21 2.61
N ASP A 386 19.11 -15.07 3.60
CA ASP A 386 18.01 -14.92 4.56
C ASP A 386 18.33 -13.87 5.63
N GLY A 387 17.36 -13.00 5.92
CA GLY A 387 17.43 -12.00 6.98
C GLY A 387 18.72 -11.18 6.94
N ALA A 388 19.53 -11.27 8.01
CA ALA A 388 20.78 -10.52 8.13
C ALA A 388 21.85 -10.91 7.08
N ASN A 389 21.70 -12.05 6.39
CA ASN A 389 22.62 -12.47 5.34
C ASN A 389 22.38 -11.77 4.00
N ASP A 390 21.21 -11.15 3.82
CA ASP A 390 20.84 -10.42 2.61
C ASP A 390 21.92 -9.36 2.25
N PRO A 391 22.43 -9.35 1.00
CA PRO A 391 23.51 -8.46 0.60
C PRO A 391 23.08 -6.99 0.54
N GLY A 392 21.81 -6.71 0.27
CA GLY A 392 21.24 -5.37 0.32
C GLY A 392 21.11 -4.87 1.75
N VAL A 393 20.65 -5.71 2.67
CA VAL A 393 20.63 -5.40 4.11
C VAL A 393 22.05 -5.08 4.59
N LYS A 394 23.03 -5.92 4.26
CA LYS A 394 24.44 -5.67 4.60
C LYS A 394 24.96 -4.35 4.05
N SER A 395 24.64 -4.03 2.80
CA SER A 395 25.00 -2.75 2.16
C SER A 395 24.44 -1.56 2.95
N VAL A 396 23.14 -1.54 3.25
CA VAL A 396 22.52 -0.43 4.00
C VAL A 396 23.06 -0.34 5.42
N LYS A 397 23.27 -1.47 6.13
CA LYS A 397 23.88 -1.46 7.48
C LYS A 397 25.28 -0.86 7.45
N HIS A 398 26.09 -1.21 6.45
CA HIS A 398 27.44 -0.67 6.30
C HIS A 398 27.43 0.84 6.03
N ILE A 399 26.56 1.30 5.12
CA ILE A 399 26.38 2.72 4.80
C ILE A 399 25.90 3.50 6.04
N TYR A 400 24.86 3.01 6.73
CA TYR A 400 24.34 3.64 7.94
C TYR A 400 25.43 3.79 9.00
N ASN A 401 26.17 2.71 9.27
CA ASN A 401 27.25 2.73 10.25
C ASN A 401 28.34 3.74 9.88
N TYR A 402 28.77 3.76 8.62
CA TYR A 402 29.75 4.74 8.14
C TYR A 402 29.27 6.18 8.37
N TYR A 403 28.03 6.49 7.98
CA TYR A 403 27.45 7.81 8.15
C TYR A 403 27.42 8.26 9.62
N LYS A 404 26.97 7.38 10.52
CA LYS A 404 26.91 7.72 11.96
C LYS A 404 28.28 7.79 12.62
N GLN A 405 29.25 6.97 12.19
CA GLN A 405 30.63 7.02 12.70
C GLN A 405 31.36 8.29 12.27
N GLN A 406 31.15 8.75 11.03
CA GLN A 406 31.80 9.94 10.47
C GLN A 406 31.06 11.24 10.76
N GLY A 407 29.86 11.17 11.35
CA GLY A 407 29.06 12.33 11.73
C GLY A 407 28.39 13.04 10.55
N TYR A 408 28.05 12.31 9.48
CA TYR A 408 27.31 12.87 8.35
C TYR A 408 25.82 13.03 8.69
N GLU A 409 25.25 14.18 8.32
CA GLU A 409 23.86 14.55 8.61
C GLU A 409 22.86 14.04 7.57
N THR A 410 23.34 13.68 6.38
CA THR A 410 22.53 13.10 5.30
C THR A 410 21.70 11.92 5.82
N ILE A 411 20.40 11.96 5.56
CA ILE A 411 19.44 10.96 5.99
C ILE A 411 19.65 9.66 5.19
N VAL A 412 19.73 8.53 5.88
CA VAL A 412 19.78 7.21 5.24
C VAL A 412 18.37 6.62 5.15
N MET A 413 17.83 6.52 3.93
CA MET A 413 16.51 5.93 3.68
C MET A 413 16.61 4.61 2.92
N GLY A 414 16.55 3.47 3.61
CA GLY A 414 16.54 2.18 2.91
C GLY A 414 15.34 2.06 1.96
N ALA A 415 15.58 1.54 0.75
CA ALA A 415 14.58 1.51 -0.32
C ALA A 415 14.57 0.18 -1.11
N SER A 416 13.53 -0.02 -1.93
CA SER A 416 13.39 -1.17 -2.84
C SER A 416 13.36 -2.54 -2.13
N PHE A 417 12.48 -2.73 -1.16
CA PHE A 417 12.29 -4.02 -0.48
C PHE A 417 11.61 -5.08 -1.35
N ARG A 418 11.94 -6.35 -1.14
CA ARG A 418 11.26 -7.54 -1.67
C ARG A 418 10.39 -8.21 -0.61
N ASN A 419 10.79 -8.15 0.65
CA ASN A 419 10.13 -8.85 1.74
C ASN A 419 10.22 -8.08 3.06
N THR A 420 9.39 -8.47 4.04
CA THR A 420 9.37 -7.81 5.35
C THR A 420 10.62 -8.10 6.18
N SER A 421 11.30 -9.23 5.97
CA SER A 421 12.53 -9.56 6.71
C SER A 421 13.63 -8.53 6.46
N GLU A 422 13.80 -8.06 5.23
CA GLU A 422 14.76 -7.00 4.90
C GLU A 422 14.46 -5.69 5.67
N ILE A 423 13.17 -5.34 5.81
CA ILE A 423 12.72 -4.15 6.53
C ILE A 423 13.01 -4.29 8.02
N LEU A 424 12.64 -5.43 8.60
CA LEU A 424 12.84 -5.73 10.02
C LEU A 424 14.33 -5.74 10.37
N GLU A 425 15.18 -6.26 9.48
CA GLU A 425 16.63 -6.25 9.64
C GLU A 425 17.26 -4.85 9.60
N LEU A 426 16.52 -3.86 9.09
CA LEU A 426 16.92 -2.45 9.04
C LEU A 426 16.13 -1.57 10.00
N ALA A 427 15.36 -2.16 10.92
CA ALA A 427 14.63 -1.40 11.94
C ALA A 427 15.58 -0.53 12.77
N GLY A 428 15.33 0.78 12.79
CA GLY A 428 16.20 1.80 13.39
C GLY A 428 17.09 2.56 12.40
N CYS A 429 17.04 2.22 11.10
CA CYS A 429 17.49 3.12 10.04
C CYS A 429 16.70 4.44 10.12
N ASP A 430 17.27 5.56 9.65
CA ASP A 430 16.63 6.87 9.82
C ASP A 430 15.24 6.87 9.20
N PHE A 431 15.16 6.45 7.93
CA PHE A 431 13.94 6.33 7.15
C PHE A 431 13.92 4.98 6.42
N LEU A 432 12.73 4.47 6.11
CA LEU A 432 12.53 3.36 5.18
C LEU A 432 11.34 3.67 4.28
N THR A 433 11.55 3.64 2.96
CA THR A 433 10.47 3.78 1.98
C THR A 433 9.99 2.41 1.52
N ILE A 434 8.71 2.13 1.80
CA ILE A 434 8.13 0.78 1.77
C ILE A 434 6.90 0.79 0.85
N SER A 435 6.77 -0.22 0.00
CA SER A 435 5.59 -0.36 -0.87
C SER A 435 4.32 -0.62 -0.04
N PRO A 436 3.13 -0.22 -0.53
CA PRO A 436 1.85 -0.49 0.14
C PRO A 436 1.64 -1.97 0.49
N SER A 437 2.06 -2.89 -0.38
CA SER A 437 1.92 -4.33 -0.15
C SER A 437 2.75 -4.85 1.04
N LEU A 438 3.94 -4.27 1.28
CA LEU A 438 4.76 -4.62 2.44
C LEU A 438 4.32 -3.86 3.70
N LEU A 439 3.83 -2.63 3.55
CA LEU A 439 3.20 -1.88 4.64
C LEU A 439 1.99 -2.61 5.22
N GLU A 440 1.12 -3.17 4.37
CA GLU A 440 -0.05 -3.94 4.84
C GLU A 440 0.38 -5.20 5.59
N LYS A 441 1.39 -5.93 5.10
CA LYS A 441 1.94 -7.10 5.83
C LYS A 441 2.47 -6.74 7.21
N LEU A 442 3.14 -5.58 7.35
CA LEU A 442 3.64 -5.11 8.65
C LEU A 442 2.50 -4.62 9.55
N LYS A 443 1.45 -4.03 8.98
CA LYS A 443 0.26 -3.59 9.72
C LYS A 443 -0.55 -4.77 10.25
N ASP A 444 -0.62 -5.86 9.49
CA ASP A 444 -1.41 -7.04 9.84
C ASP A 444 -0.67 -8.00 10.78
N SER A 445 0.63 -7.82 10.97
CA SER A 445 1.48 -8.63 11.86
C SER A 445 1.58 -8.04 13.27
N GLN A 446 1.49 -8.89 14.29
CA GLN A 446 1.77 -8.55 15.69
C GLN A 446 3.02 -9.25 16.24
N GLU A 447 3.83 -9.84 15.36
CA GLU A 447 5.11 -10.45 15.74
C GLU A 447 6.04 -9.39 16.35
N PRO A 448 6.89 -9.74 17.34
CA PRO A 448 7.79 -8.77 17.96
C PRO A 448 8.77 -8.19 16.93
N LEU A 449 9.13 -6.93 17.13
CA LEU A 449 10.13 -6.22 16.32
C LEU A 449 11.30 -5.80 17.22
N GLU A 450 12.51 -6.21 16.83
CA GLU A 450 13.75 -5.81 17.48
C GLU A 450 14.39 -4.65 16.70
N ARG A 451 14.82 -3.60 17.40
CA ARG A 451 15.61 -2.53 16.79
C ARG A 451 17.01 -3.05 16.46
N LYS A 452 17.40 -3.03 15.18
CA LYS A 452 18.70 -3.51 14.67
C LYS A 452 19.74 -2.40 14.50
N LEU A 453 19.31 -1.16 14.26
CA LEU A 453 20.20 -0.03 13.96
C LEU A 453 19.99 1.13 14.94
N SER A 454 21.09 1.74 15.36
CA SER A 454 21.10 2.97 16.16
C SER A 454 22.43 3.70 16.00
N ALA A 455 22.46 5.00 16.28
CA ALA A 455 23.71 5.77 16.27
C ALA A 455 24.73 5.24 17.29
N ASP A 456 24.27 4.77 18.46
CA ASP A 456 25.14 4.24 19.51
C ASP A 456 25.76 2.91 19.10
N THR A 457 24.96 1.99 18.55
CA THR A 457 25.46 0.72 18.02
C THR A 457 26.39 0.93 16.82
N ALA A 458 26.11 1.91 15.95
CA ALA A 458 27.01 2.27 14.87
C ALA A 458 28.37 2.81 15.37
N LYS A 459 28.38 3.65 16.42
CA LYS A 459 29.62 4.19 17.02
C LYS A 459 30.45 3.12 17.72
N ALA A 460 29.81 2.13 18.32
CA ALA A 460 30.43 1.01 19.03
C ALA A 460 30.89 -0.13 18.10
N ALA A 461 30.37 -0.22 16.87
CA ALA A 461 30.81 -1.18 15.87
C ALA A 461 32.27 -0.96 15.43
N GLU A 462 32.81 -1.94 14.69
CA GLU A 462 34.13 -1.85 14.08
C GLU A 462 34.28 -0.55 13.27
N LYS A 463 35.44 0.10 13.42
CA LYS A 463 35.71 1.40 12.80
C LYS A 463 35.88 1.24 11.30
N ILE A 464 35.07 1.96 10.54
CA ILE A 464 35.18 2.02 9.08
C ILE A 464 36.11 3.20 8.74
N PRO A 465 37.26 2.95 8.06
CA PRO A 465 38.18 4.02 7.69
C PRO A 465 37.49 5.10 6.85
N LYS A 466 37.82 6.37 7.12
CA LYS A 466 37.33 7.48 6.31
C LYS A 466 37.98 7.43 4.93
N VAL A 467 37.16 7.47 3.90
CA VAL A 467 37.54 7.50 2.47
C VAL A 467 36.85 8.69 1.79
N SER A 468 37.30 9.05 0.59
CA SER A 468 36.80 10.21 -0.15
C SER A 468 36.69 9.93 -1.65
N TYR A 469 35.64 10.44 -2.30
CA TYR A 469 35.37 10.21 -3.73
C TYR A 469 34.80 11.43 -4.47
N LEU A 470 34.17 12.40 -3.79
CA LEU A 470 33.44 13.49 -4.46
C LEU A 470 34.30 14.38 -5.36
N ASP A 471 35.56 14.60 -4.96
CA ASP A 471 36.50 15.49 -5.65
C ASP A 471 37.53 14.73 -6.50
N ASP A 472 37.41 13.39 -6.58
CA ASP A 472 38.24 12.53 -7.44
C ASP A 472 37.34 11.65 -8.34
N GLU A 473 36.96 12.21 -9.48
CA GLU A 473 36.12 11.55 -10.47
C GLU A 473 36.71 10.22 -10.96
N GLN A 474 38.02 10.18 -11.18
CA GLN A 474 38.69 8.98 -11.69
C GLN A 474 38.60 7.85 -10.66
N LEU A 475 38.86 8.14 -9.39
CA LEU A 475 38.73 7.18 -8.31
C LEU A 475 37.28 6.72 -8.13
N PHE A 476 36.31 7.64 -8.16
CA PHE A 476 34.89 7.30 -8.07
C PHE A 476 34.50 6.32 -9.18
N ARG A 477 34.80 6.68 -10.44
CA ARG A 477 34.42 5.87 -11.62
C ARG A 477 35.10 4.51 -11.60
N ASN A 478 36.39 4.43 -11.29
CA ASN A 478 37.12 3.18 -11.21
C ASN A 478 36.59 2.29 -10.07
N THR A 479 36.26 2.88 -8.91
CA THR A 479 35.71 2.13 -7.78
C THR A 479 34.33 1.58 -8.10
N LEU A 480 33.47 2.40 -8.72
CA LEU A 480 32.14 1.96 -9.14
C LEU A 480 32.20 0.88 -10.23
N LEU A 481 33.10 1.03 -11.21
CA LEU A 481 33.31 0.05 -12.28
C LEU A 481 33.74 -1.32 -11.74
N ASN A 482 34.57 -1.34 -10.70
CA ASN A 482 35.06 -2.57 -10.08
C ASN A 482 34.05 -3.22 -9.11
N ASP A 483 32.96 -2.54 -8.76
CA ASP A 483 31.81 -3.14 -8.08
C ASP A 483 30.77 -3.55 -9.14
N GLU A 484 30.93 -4.76 -9.68
CA GLU A 484 30.09 -5.28 -10.78
C GLU A 484 28.58 -5.14 -10.49
N MET A 485 28.17 -5.44 -9.25
CA MET A 485 26.77 -5.35 -8.86
C MET A 485 26.28 -3.90 -8.88
N ALA A 486 27.03 -2.98 -8.29
CA ALA A 486 26.65 -1.58 -8.25
C ALA A 486 26.65 -0.96 -9.65
N PHE A 487 27.65 -1.28 -10.47
CA PHE A 487 27.74 -0.85 -11.85
C PHE A 487 26.54 -1.34 -12.65
N ASP A 488 26.27 -2.64 -12.65
CA ASP A 488 25.16 -3.24 -13.39
C ASP A 488 23.82 -2.63 -12.98
N LYS A 489 23.56 -2.55 -11.67
CA LYS A 489 22.26 -2.12 -11.15
C LYS A 489 22.00 -0.64 -11.29
N LEU A 490 23.03 0.22 -11.23
CA LEU A 490 22.90 1.63 -11.56
C LEU A 490 22.46 1.80 -13.01
N HIS A 491 23.20 1.22 -13.96
CA HIS A 491 22.93 1.40 -15.39
C HIS A 491 21.63 0.69 -15.82
N GLU A 492 21.32 -0.48 -15.26
CA GLU A 492 20.03 -1.16 -15.46
C GLU A 492 18.88 -0.28 -14.94
N GLY A 493 19.03 0.33 -13.77
CA GLY A 493 18.04 1.22 -13.17
C GLY A 493 17.76 2.44 -14.04
N ILE A 494 18.80 3.13 -14.49
CA ILE A 494 18.68 4.31 -15.37
C ILE A 494 17.97 3.94 -16.68
N ARG A 495 18.37 2.83 -17.34
CA ARG A 495 17.71 2.38 -18.57
C ARG A 495 16.23 2.08 -18.38
N LYS A 496 15.87 1.40 -17.29
CA LYS A 496 14.47 1.07 -16.97
C LYS A 496 13.64 2.33 -16.74
N PHE A 497 14.14 3.26 -15.92
CA PHE A 497 13.45 4.51 -15.67
C PHE A 497 13.34 5.41 -16.90
N GLY A 498 14.35 5.41 -17.78
CA GLY A 498 14.26 6.09 -19.08
C GLY A 498 13.18 5.48 -19.98
N ALA A 499 13.12 4.16 -20.08
CA ALA A 499 12.09 3.46 -20.86
C ALA A 499 10.66 3.70 -20.30
N ASP A 500 10.51 3.74 -18.98
CA ASP A 500 9.23 4.08 -18.34
C ASP A 500 8.83 5.53 -18.63
N ALA A 501 9.79 6.47 -18.60
CA ALA A 501 9.56 7.86 -18.96
C ALA A 501 9.16 8.02 -20.43
N ASP A 502 9.79 7.29 -21.35
CA ASP A 502 9.43 7.30 -22.78
C ASP A 502 8.02 6.73 -23.02
N THR A 503 7.66 5.69 -22.26
CA THR A 503 6.32 5.11 -22.31
C THR A 503 5.28 6.10 -21.78
N LEU A 504 5.58 6.79 -20.67
CA LEU A 504 4.72 7.84 -20.11
C LEU A 504 4.53 8.99 -21.12
N LYS A 505 5.62 9.46 -21.73
CA LYS A 505 5.58 10.50 -22.78
C LYS A 505 4.70 10.04 -23.95
N SER A 506 4.82 8.78 -24.38
CA SER A 506 3.98 8.22 -25.45
C SER A 506 2.48 8.18 -25.10
N ILE A 507 2.13 7.97 -23.83
CA ILE A 507 0.73 8.05 -23.35
C ILE A 507 0.22 9.49 -23.41
N ILE A 508 1.02 10.45 -22.97
CA ILE A 508 0.67 11.87 -22.97
C ILE A 508 0.56 12.41 -24.40
N GLU A 509 1.48 12.03 -25.29
CA GLU A 509 1.52 12.47 -26.69
C GLU A 509 0.24 12.10 -27.44
N LYS A 510 -0.35 10.93 -27.16
CA LYS A 510 -1.64 10.52 -27.75
C LYS A 510 -2.81 11.45 -27.37
N LYS A 511 -2.68 12.27 -26.32
CA LYS A 511 -3.68 13.24 -25.87
C LYS A 511 -3.37 14.69 -26.30
N LEU A 512 -2.20 14.95 -26.88
CA LEU A 512 -1.77 16.26 -27.39
C LEU A 512 -2.24 16.52 -28.81
#